data_AF-A0A7U1AQN0-F1
#
_entry.id   AF-A0A7U1AQN0-F1
#
_cell.length_a   1.000
_cell.length_b   1.000
_cell.length_c   1.000
_cell.angle_alpha   90.00
_cell.angle_beta   90.00
_cell.angle_gamma   90.00
#
_symmetry.space_group_name_H-M   'P 1'
#
loop_
_entity.id
_entity.type
_entity.pdbx_description
1 polymer ?
#
loop_
_entity_poly.entity_id
_entity_poly.type
_entity_poly.pdbx_seq_one_letter_code
_entity_poly.pdbx_strand_id
1 'polypeptide(L)'
;MTIHDSILNQFHTSSKFNQRNVMVKLRLKRCGRKQRAIYRIVAIDVRSRREGRDLQKVGFYDPIQNQTYLNIPAIRYFLEKGAQPTGTVHDILRKAELFKVKERPS
;
A
#
# COMPACT_ATOMS: atom_id res chain seq x y z
N MET A 1 -35.83 -33.62 -9.85
CA MET A 1 -35.89 -32.64 -8.75
C MET A 1 -34.78 -32.98 -7.78
N THR A 2 -33.56 -32.54 -8.08
CA THR A 2 -32.43 -32.67 -7.16
C THR A 2 -31.81 -31.30 -7.03
N ILE A 3 -32.36 -30.58 -6.08
CA ILE A 3 -31.82 -29.33 -5.53
C ILE A 3 -30.54 -29.75 -4.83
N HIS A 4 -29.35 -29.39 -5.32
CA HIS A 4 -28.20 -29.11 -4.46
C HIS A 4 -26.92 -28.55 -5.12
N ASP A 5 -26.90 -28.17 -6.40
CA ASP A 5 -25.69 -27.58 -7.01
C ASP A 5 -25.86 -26.09 -7.34
N SER A 6 -26.10 -25.24 -6.32
CA SER A 6 -26.35 -23.81 -6.57
C SER A 6 -25.92 -22.85 -5.47
N ILE A 7 -24.89 -23.13 -4.66
CA ILE A 7 -24.40 -22.12 -3.71
C ILE A 7 -22.88 -22.24 -3.53
N LEU A 8 -22.10 -21.75 -4.50
CA LEU A 8 -20.70 -21.39 -4.28
C LEU A 8 -20.19 -20.41 -5.34
N ASN A 9 -20.90 -19.29 -5.51
CA ASN A 9 -20.26 -18.12 -6.11
C ASN A 9 -20.92 -16.80 -5.65
N GLN A 10 -20.73 -16.48 -4.38
CA GLN A 10 -21.10 -15.18 -3.81
C GLN A 10 -19.92 -14.55 -3.05
N PHE A 11 -18.74 -14.49 -3.67
CA PHE A 11 -17.66 -13.63 -3.19
C PHE A 11 -16.90 -13.00 -4.35
N HIS A 12 -17.61 -12.20 -5.16
CA HIS A 12 -16.97 -11.09 -5.86
C HIS A 12 -17.47 -9.81 -5.22
N THR A 13 -16.91 -9.50 -4.04
CA THR A 13 -17.05 -8.16 -3.49
C THR A 13 -16.46 -7.18 -4.49
N SER A 14 -17.29 -6.26 -4.91
CA SER A 14 -17.02 -5.27 -5.93
C SER A 14 -15.92 -4.32 -5.45
N SER A 15 -14.66 -4.68 -5.77
CA SER A 15 -13.56 -3.72 -5.81
C SER A 15 -13.87 -2.74 -6.93
N LYS A 16 -14.62 -1.68 -6.60
CA LYS A 16 -14.76 -0.49 -7.44
C LYS A 16 -13.43 0.26 -7.44
N PHE A 17 -12.38 -0.37 -7.94
CA PHE A 17 -11.20 0.30 -8.45
C PHE A 17 -11.64 0.98 -9.73
N ASN A 18 -12.13 2.22 -9.59
CA ASN A 18 -12.53 3.06 -10.71
C ASN A 18 -11.39 3.05 -11.73
N GLN A 19 -11.63 2.46 -12.91
CA GLN A 19 -10.66 2.28 -14.00
C GLN A 19 -10.33 3.61 -14.69
N ARG A 20 -10.03 4.65 -13.91
CA ARG A 20 -9.27 5.78 -14.41
C ARG A 20 -7.83 5.30 -14.46
N ASN A 21 -7.21 5.40 -15.63
CA ASN A 21 -5.81 5.04 -15.86
C ASN A 21 -4.92 6.06 -15.12
N VAL A 22 -4.86 5.95 -13.78
CA VAL A 22 -4.11 6.88 -12.94
C VAL A 22 -3.08 6.13 -12.12
N MET A 23 -1.84 6.58 -12.27
CA MET A 23 -0.69 5.98 -11.61
C MET A 23 -0.79 6.18 -10.09
N VAL A 24 -0.76 5.07 -9.36
CA VAL A 24 -0.69 5.06 -7.89
C VAL A 24 0.76 5.17 -7.45
N LYS A 25 1.02 5.96 -6.40
CA LYS A 25 2.31 6.02 -5.72
C LYS A 25 2.17 5.63 -4.26
N LEU A 26 3.19 4.95 -3.74
CA LEU A 26 3.39 4.77 -2.31
C LEU A 26 4.27 5.91 -1.79
N ARG A 27 3.71 6.80 -0.97
CA ARG A 27 4.42 8.00 -0.48
C ARG A 27 4.21 8.26 0.99
N LEU A 28 5.10 9.07 1.57
CA LEU A 28 4.96 9.58 2.93
C LEU A 28 3.99 10.76 2.96
N LYS A 29 2.97 10.66 3.81
CA LYS A 29 2.06 11.75 4.18
C LYS A 29 2.47 12.27 5.56
N ARG A 30 2.76 13.56 5.69
CA ARG A 30 3.25 14.10 6.96
C ARG A 30 2.08 14.30 7.91
N CYS A 31 2.24 13.76 9.11
CA CYS A 31 1.35 13.91 10.23
C CYS A 31 2.15 14.44 11.43
N GLY A 32 1.44 14.80 12.50
CA GLY A 32 2.06 15.31 13.72
C GLY A 32 2.14 16.83 13.77
N ARG A 33 2.83 17.33 14.80
CA ARG A 33 2.89 18.76 15.16
C ARG A 33 4.22 19.36 14.71
N LYS A 34 4.38 20.67 14.90
CA LYS A 34 5.68 21.35 14.74
C LYS A 34 6.73 20.61 15.60
N GLN A 35 7.91 20.36 15.03
CA GLN A 35 9.03 19.61 15.66
C GLN A 35 8.77 18.13 16.04
N ARG A 36 7.56 17.61 15.90
CA ARG A 36 7.24 16.18 16.06
C ARG A 36 6.67 15.62 14.76
N ALA A 37 7.53 15.43 13.77
CA ALA A 37 7.15 14.89 12.47
C ALA A 37 6.93 13.38 12.56
N ILE A 38 5.77 12.94 12.08
CA ILE A 38 5.38 11.55 11.99
C ILE A 38 4.87 11.32 10.56
N TYR A 39 5.05 10.14 9.98
CA TYR A 39 4.65 9.89 8.60
C TYR A 39 3.72 8.68 8.50
N ARG A 40 2.66 8.81 7.71
CA ARG A 40 1.86 7.67 7.25
C ARG A 40 2.37 7.27 5.87
N ILE A 41 2.52 5.97 5.63
CA ILE A 41 2.78 5.44 4.29
C ILE A 41 1.42 5.18 3.65
N VAL A 42 1.15 5.85 2.53
CA VAL A 42 -0.15 5.81 1.87
C VAL A 42 -0.02 5.44 0.41
N ALA A 43 -0.97 4.65 -0.09
CA ALA A 43 -1.23 4.47 -1.51
C ALA A 43 -2.18 5.57 -1.98
N ILE A 44 -1.76 6.32 -2.98
CA ILE A 44 -2.49 7.50 -3.43
C ILE A 44 -2.22 7.78 -4.91
N ASP A 45 -3.21 8.35 -5.59
CA ASP A 45 -3.07 8.87 -6.94
C ASP A 45 -1.96 9.93 -7.00
N VAL A 46 -1.06 9.81 -7.98
CA VAL A 46 0.06 10.74 -8.21
C VAL A 46 -0.38 12.21 -8.32
N ARG A 47 -1.57 12.46 -8.87
CA ARG A 47 -2.12 13.81 -9.08
C ARG A 47 -2.65 14.43 -7.79
N SER A 48 -2.84 13.64 -6.74
CA SER A 48 -3.36 14.13 -5.46
C SER A 48 -2.36 15.03 -4.76
N ARG A 49 -2.84 16.15 -4.22
CA ARG A 49 -2.10 17.05 -3.29
C ARG A 49 -1.41 16.25 -2.19
N ARG A 50 -0.28 16.74 -1.66
CA ARG A 50 0.54 16.06 -0.63
C ARG A 50 -0.30 15.45 0.50
N GLU A 51 -1.16 16.26 1.09
CA GLU A 51 -2.03 15.88 2.22
C GLU A 51 -3.45 15.46 1.80
N GLY A 52 -3.67 15.23 0.51
CA GLY A 52 -4.95 14.84 -0.08
C GLY A 52 -5.48 13.48 0.40
N ARG A 53 -6.64 13.10 -0.15
CA ARG A 53 -7.31 11.83 0.16
C ARG A 53 -6.53 10.67 -0.45
N ASP A 54 -6.11 9.74 0.40
CA ASP A 54 -5.46 8.50 0.02
C ASP A 54 -6.47 7.41 -0.38
N LEU A 55 -6.01 6.46 -1.19
CA LEU A 55 -6.76 5.25 -1.52
C LEU A 55 -6.76 4.30 -0.32
N GLN A 56 -5.58 4.12 0.28
CA GLN A 56 -5.40 3.26 1.45
C GLN A 56 -4.15 3.65 2.24
N LYS A 57 -4.25 3.66 3.56
CA LYS A 57 -3.08 3.68 4.46
C LYS A 57 -2.48 2.28 4.53
N VAL A 58 -1.20 2.17 4.19
CA VAL A 58 -0.49 0.88 4.13
C VAL A 58 0.65 0.77 5.13
N GLY A 59 0.96 1.85 5.86
CA GLY A 59 1.97 1.81 6.90
C GLY A 59 2.13 3.10 7.66
N PHE A 60 3.18 3.15 8.46
CA PHE A 60 3.54 4.24 9.35
C PHE A 60 5.04 4.25 9.59
N TYR A 61 5.59 5.46 9.76
CA TYR A 61 6.99 5.70 10.02
C TYR A 61 7.14 6.88 10.99
N ASP A 62 7.80 6.64 12.11
CA ASP A 62 8.21 7.64 13.08
C ASP A 62 9.75 7.69 13.12
N PRO A 63 10.39 8.73 12.53
CA PRO A 63 11.84 8.85 12.54
C PRO A 63 12.41 9.17 13.92
N ILE A 64 11.64 9.77 14.82
CA ILE A 64 12.12 10.22 16.13
C ILE A 64 12.19 9.02 17.08
N GLN A 65 11.20 8.14 17.02
CA GLN A 65 11.18 6.89 17.80
C GLN A 65 11.80 5.70 17.06
N ASN A 66 12.25 5.92 15.82
CA ASN A 66 12.71 4.86 14.91
C ASN A 66 11.71 3.70 14.77
N GLN A 67 10.41 4.01 14.83
CA GLN A 67 9.35 3.01 14.73
C GLN A 67 8.80 2.95 13.31
N THR A 68 8.67 1.73 12.78
CA THR A 68 8.08 1.49 11.47
C THR A 68 7.07 0.37 11.56
N TYR A 69 5.87 0.60 11.04
CA TYR A 69 4.85 -0.44 10.89
C TYR A 69 4.42 -0.51 9.42
N LEU A 70 4.45 -1.70 8.85
CA LEU A 70 4.14 -1.95 7.45
C LEU A 70 3.04 -3.01 7.34
N ASN A 71 1.93 -2.67 6.67
CA ASN A 71 0.93 -3.66 6.28
C ASN A 71 1.42 -4.36 5.01
N ILE A 72 2.15 -5.46 5.20
CA ILE A 72 2.81 -6.20 4.12
C ILE A 72 1.84 -6.65 3.03
N PRO A 73 0.67 -7.28 3.35
CA PRO A 73 -0.29 -7.67 2.33
C PRO A 73 -0.76 -6.51 1.45
N ALA A 74 -1.09 -5.36 2.06
CA ALA A 74 -1.54 -4.19 1.31
C ALA A 74 -0.43 -3.59 0.44
N ILE A 75 0.80 -3.51 0.97
CA ILE A 75 1.94 -3.00 0.21
C ILE A 75 2.21 -3.86 -1.01
N ARG A 76 2.28 -5.20 -0.84
CA ARG A 76 2.48 -6.13 -1.97
C ARG A 76 1.41 -5.98 -3.03
N TYR A 77 0.14 -5.91 -2.61
CA TYR A 77 -0.98 -5.68 -3.52
C TYR A 77 -0.77 -4.44 -4.41
N PHE A 78 -0.37 -3.30 -3.84
CA PHE A 78 -0.13 -2.09 -4.63
C PHE A 78 1.11 -2.20 -5.53
N LEU A 79 2.20 -2.80 -5.03
CA LEU A 79 3.41 -3.03 -5.83
C LEU A 79 3.13 -3.92 -7.04
N GLU A 80 2.39 -5.02 -6.86
CA GLU A 80 1.96 -5.94 -7.92
C GLU A 80 1.06 -5.25 -8.96
N LYS A 81 0.27 -4.26 -8.53
CA LYS A 81 -0.55 -3.42 -9.41
C LYS A 81 0.23 -2.25 -10.04
N GLY A 82 1.55 -2.22 -9.90
CA GLY A 82 2.42 -1.24 -10.54
C GLY A 82 2.58 0.08 -9.78
N ALA A 83 2.19 0.15 -8.51
CA ALA A 83 2.39 1.35 -7.70
C ALA A 83 3.88 1.62 -7.47
N GLN A 84 4.30 2.86 -7.68
CA GLN A 84 5.70 3.25 -7.56
C GLN A 84 5.98 3.87 -6.17
N PRO A 85 6.90 3.33 -5.37
CA PRO A 85 7.30 3.95 -4.12
C PRO A 85 8.19 5.17 -4.34
N THR A 86 8.02 6.21 -3.52
CA THR A 86 8.98 7.33 -3.43
C THR A 86 10.30 6.88 -2.79
N GLY A 87 11.41 7.60 -3.03
CA GLY A 87 12.76 7.20 -2.56
C GLY A 87 12.82 6.75 -1.09
N THR A 88 12.36 7.57 -0.15
CA THR A 88 12.35 7.19 1.28
C THR A 88 11.48 5.98 1.58
N VAL A 89 10.31 5.86 0.92
CA VAL A 89 9.46 4.67 1.09
C VAL A 89 10.16 3.44 0.53
N HIS A 90 10.79 3.55 -0.65
CA HIS A 90 11.55 2.48 -1.25
C HIS A 90 12.66 2.00 -0.31
N ASP A 91 13.40 2.90 0.34
CA ASP A 91 14.45 2.54 1.30
C ASP A 91 13.88 1.85 2.55
N ILE A 92 12.74 2.32 3.07
CA ILE A 92 12.03 1.65 4.17
C ILE A 92 11.61 0.23 3.77
N LEU A 93 11.03 0.06 2.59
CA LEU A 93 10.58 -1.25 2.10
C LEU A 93 11.76 -2.19 1.79
N ARG A 94 12.89 -1.65 1.31
CA ARG A 94 14.13 -2.39 1.10
C ARG A 94 14.70 -2.90 2.42
N LYS A 95 14.75 -2.06 3.46
CA LYS A 95 15.17 -2.47 4.81
C LYS A 95 14.27 -3.55 5.42
N ALA A 96 12.98 -3.54 5.05
CA ALA A 96 12.03 -4.57 5.42
C ALA A 96 12.05 -5.81 4.50
N GLU A 97 13.04 -5.89 3.59
CA GLU A 97 13.28 -7.03 2.69
C GLU A 97 12.14 -7.37 1.73
N LEU A 98 11.25 -6.41 1.45
CA LEU A 98 10.06 -6.65 0.62
C LEU A 98 10.35 -6.78 -0.88
N PHE A 99 11.55 -6.41 -1.31
CA PHE A 99 12.02 -6.53 -2.69
C PHE A 99 12.99 -7.69 -2.91
N LYS A 100 13.32 -8.49 -1.88
CA LYS A 100 14.20 -9.64 -2.09
C LYS A 100 13.50 -10.64 -3.01
N VAL A 101 14.09 -10.82 -4.19
CA VAL A 101 13.69 -11.85 -5.15
C VAL A 101 13.85 -13.19 -4.43
N LYS A 102 12.79 -14.00 -4.44
CA LYS A 102 12.83 -15.36 -3.92
C LYS A 102 13.96 -16.08 -4.67
N GLU A 103 15.06 -16.40 -4.00
CA GLU A 103 16.06 -17.29 -4.56
C GLU A 103 15.31 -18.55 -5.00
N ARG A 104 15.26 -18.82 -6.32
CA ARG A 104 14.77 -20.11 -6.78
C ARG A 104 15.79 -21.12 -6.27
N PRO A 105 15.41 -22.10 -5.43
CA PRO A 105 16.28 -23.23 -5.23
C PRO A 105 16.50 -23.88 -6.59
N SER A 106 17.78 -24.03 -6.95
CA SER A 106 18.27 -24.71 -8.15
C SER A 106 17.71 -26.10 -8.29
#